data_AF-A0A0F9B4R2-F1
#
_entry.id   AF-A0A0F9B4R2-F1
#
_cell.length_a   1.000
_cell.length_b   1.000
_cell.length_c   1.000
_cell.angle_alpha   90.00
_cell.angle_beta   90.00
_cell.angle_gamma   90.00
#
_symmetry.space_group_name_H-M   'P 1'
#
loop_
_entity.id
_entity.type
_entity.pdbx_description
1 polymer ?
#
loop_
_entity_poly.entity_id
_entity_poly.type
_entity_poly.pdbx_seq_one_letter_code
_entity_poly.pdbx_strand_id
1 'polypeptide(L)'
;MAWYRSKNVSTVDGSKIMVDLGRYYNDALLIPERNHPGNAYVDNAIEVHRYANCYMQETHLERDIKVGNIFGFQTTKASKQLLVNDFKGMYFIKIKGIFVPDIIFHDPLTVQAFLNFIYVEDKDHMEAIEGAEDDSVMGSLLAIKGCSIDPQARRVDVRKPQVLNEDQAHKAWLIKQHLERSLEKVGVQVA
;
A
#
# COMPACT_ATOMS: atom_id res chain seq x y z
N MET A 1 -1.19 4.03 -4.97
CA MET A 1 -2.12 4.37 -3.88
C MET A 1 -2.91 5.60 -4.27
N ALA A 2 -4.20 5.67 -3.92
CA ALA A 2 -5.04 6.86 -4.11
C ALA A 2 -5.26 7.53 -2.75
N TRP A 3 -5.43 8.86 -2.73
CA TRP A 3 -5.51 9.63 -1.49
C TRP A 3 -6.79 10.45 -1.41
N TYR A 4 -7.45 10.40 -0.26
CA TYR A 4 -8.56 11.27 0.09
C TYR A 4 -8.45 11.66 1.57
N ARG A 5 -8.62 12.94 1.88
CA ARG A 5 -8.59 13.46 3.25
C ARG A 5 -9.63 14.56 3.41
N SER A 6 -10.46 14.44 4.43
CA SER A 6 -11.39 15.49 4.84
C SER A 6 -11.77 15.32 6.30
N LYS A 7 -11.94 16.45 7.01
CA LYS A 7 -12.49 16.49 8.36
C LYS A 7 -13.99 16.81 8.38
N ASN A 8 -14.54 17.19 7.24
CA ASN A 8 -15.89 17.76 7.12
C ASN A 8 -16.87 16.80 6.44
N VAL A 9 -16.64 15.50 6.58
CA VAL A 9 -17.44 14.46 5.92
C VAL A 9 -17.86 13.43 6.97
N SER A 10 -19.13 13.03 6.92
CA SER A 10 -19.66 12.03 7.83
C SER A 10 -19.01 10.67 7.57
N THR A 11 -19.01 9.77 8.55
CA THR A 11 -18.49 8.41 8.36
C THR A 11 -19.18 7.68 7.21
N VAL A 12 -20.49 7.89 7.03
CA VAL A 12 -21.28 7.25 5.97
C VAL A 12 -20.86 7.78 4.60
N ASP A 13 -20.80 9.10 4.43
CA ASP A 13 -20.36 9.71 3.17
C ASP A 13 -18.91 9.37 2.86
N GLY A 14 -18.05 9.33 3.88
CA GLY A 14 -16.66 8.91 3.77
C GLY A 14 -16.54 7.47 3.31
N SER A 15 -17.42 6.57 3.80
CA SER A 15 -17.48 5.16 3.37
C SER A 15 -17.81 5.05 1.89
N LYS A 16 -18.86 5.76 1.45
CA LYS A 16 -19.21 5.85 0.04
C LYS A 16 -18.05 6.32 -0.82
N ILE A 17 -17.36 7.40 -0.41
CA ILE A 17 -16.25 7.99 -1.16
C ILE A 17 -15.11 6.98 -1.37
N MET A 18 -14.68 6.26 -0.33
CA MET A 18 -13.58 5.30 -0.52
C MET A 18 -14.01 4.04 -1.24
N VAL A 19 -15.27 3.61 -1.11
CA VAL A 19 -15.80 2.53 -1.95
C VAL A 19 -15.78 2.93 -3.42
N ASP A 20 -16.22 4.15 -3.74
CA ASP A 20 -16.20 4.67 -5.11
C ASP A 20 -14.76 4.79 -5.63
N LEU A 21 -13.80 5.23 -4.79
CA LEU A 21 -12.38 5.22 -5.13
C LEU A 21 -11.86 3.79 -5.32
N GLY A 22 -12.21 2.84 -4.46
CA GLY A 22 -11.83 1.44 -4.58
C GLY A 22 -12.25 0.86 -5.94
N ARG A 23 -13.53 1.06 -6.30
CA ARG A 23 -14.08 0.69 -7.62
C ARG A 23 -13.35 1.38 -8.77
N TYR A 24 -13.09 2.68 -8.64
CA TYR A 24 -12.38 3.45 -9.66
C TYR A 24 -10.96 2.92 -9.90
N TYR A 25 -10.28 2.44 -8.85
CA TYR A 25 -8.96 1.82 -8.93
C TYR A 25 -9.02 0.28 -9.06
N ASN A 26 -9.95 -0.23 -9.89
CA ASN A 26 -10.13 -1.65 -10.22
C ASN A 26 -10.44 -2.54 -8.99
N ASP A 27 -11.46 -2.16 -8.23
CA ASP A 27 -11.86 -2.84 -7.00
C ASP A 27 -10.68 -3.06 -6.04
N ALA A 28 -9.91 -1.99 -5.79
CA ALA A 28 -8.75 -2.00 -4.91
C ALA A 28 -9.08 -2.52 -3.50
N LEU A 29 -8.14 -3.22 -2.86
CA LEU A 29 -8.29 -3.69 -1.49
C LEU A 29 -8.45 -2.51 -0.53
N LEU A 30 -9.57 -2.47 0.19
CA LEU A 30 -9.81 -1.51 1.27
C LEU A 30 -9.39 -2.10 2.62
N ILE A 31 -8.60 -1.34 3.37
CA ILE A 31 -8.13 -1.72 4.71
C ILE A 31 -8.59 -0.65 5.71
N PRO A 32 -9.89 -0.60 6.04
CA PRO A 32 -10.40 0.34 7.02
C PRO A 32 -9.84 0.02 8.41
N GLU A 33 -9.46 1.05 9.15
CA GLU A 33 -9.11 0.92 10.56
C GLU A 33 -10.38 0.72 11.39
N ARG A 34 -10.38 -0.30 12.26
CA ARG A 34 -11.40 -0.50 13.28
C ARG A 34 -11.09 0.36 14.49
N ASN A 35 -11.79 1.47 14.59
CA ASN A 35 -11.88 2.33 15.76
C ASN A 35 -13.35 2.75 15.95
N HIS A 36 -13.64 3.61 16.93
CA HIS A 36 -15.02 3.98 17.27
C HIS A 36 -15.83 4.48 16.05
N PRO A 37 -15.41 5.50 15.28
CA PRO A 37 -16.09 5.86 14.03
C PRO A 37 -15.85 4.86 12.89
N GLY A 38 -14.71 4.18 12.88
CA GLY A 38 -14.30 3.23 11.84
C GLY A 38 -15.16 1.97 11.76
N ASN A 39 -15.79 1.54 12.86
CA ASN A 39 -16.72 0.41 12.82
C ASN A 39 -17.92 0.70 11.91
N ALA A 40 -18.56 1.86 12.07
CA ALA A 40 -19.66 2.27 11.20
C ALA A 40 -19.22 2.44 9.74
N TYR A 41 -17.95 2.81 9.53
CA TYR A 41 -17.35 2.90 8.21
C TYR A 41 -17.30 1.54 7.52
N VAL A 42 -16.80 0.52 8.24
CA VAL A 42 -16.69 -0.87 7.80
C VAL A 42 -18.08 -1.43 7.50
N ASP A 43 -19.01 -1.30 8.44
CA ASP A 43 -20.37 -1.81 8.30
C ASP A 43 -21.06 -1.21 7.07
N ASN A 44 -20.89 0.09 6.85
CA ASN A 44 -21.46 0.75 5.68
C ASN A 44 -20.84 0.25 4.36
N ALA A 45 -19.51 0.05 4.32
CA ALA A 45 -18.83 -0.47 3.14
C ALA A 45 -19.30 -1.89 2.79
N ILE A 46 -19.53 -2.74 3.80
CA ILE A 46 -19.92 -4.14 3.62
C ILE A 46 -21.43 -4.29 3.41
N GLU A 47 -22.26 -3.75 4.29
CA GLU A 47 -23.70 -4.03 4.31
C GLU A 47 -24.46 -3.18 3.29
N VAL A 48 -24.14 -1.88 3.21
CA VAL A 48 -24.84 -0.92 2.35
C VAL A 48 -24.25 -0.94 0.95
N HIS A 49 -22.93 -0.78 0.85
CA HIS A 49 -22.26 -0.67 -0.44
C HIS A 49 -21.84 -2.00 -1.06
N ARG A 50 -21.88 -3.11 -0.29
CA ARG A 50 -21.55 -4.46 -0.73
C ARG A 50 -20.19 -4.54 -1.42
N TYR A 51 -19.20 -3.85 -0.85
CA TYR A 51 -17.86 -3.84 -1.39
C TYR A 51 -17.12 -5.14 -1.02
N ALA A 52 -16.80 -5.95 -2.03
CA ALA A 52 -16.27 -7.30 -1.81
C ALA A 52 -14.80 -7.31 -1.36
N ASN A 53 -13.98 -6.38 -1.88
CA ASN A 53 -12.53 -6.40 -1.64
C ASN A 53 -12.13 -5.60 -0.39
N CYS A 54 -12.61 -6.05 0.77
CA CYS A 54 -12.31 -5.45 2.06
C CYS A 54 -11.47 -6.40 2.92
N TYR A 55 -10.43 -5.88 3.56
CA TYR A 55 -9.53 -6.66 4.40
C TYR A 55 -10.28 -7.28 5.58
N MET A 56 -9.94 -8.54 5.87
CA MET A 56 -10.41 -9.27 7.04
C MET A 56 -9.21 -9.62 7.91
N GLN A 57 -9.28 -9.29 9.18
CA GLN A 57 -8.30 -9.69 10.17
C GLN A 57 -8.74 -10.99 10.84
N GLU A 58 -7.84 -11.96 10.88
CA GLU A 58 -8.01 -13.16 11.69
C GLU A 58 -7.92 -12.80 13.18
N THR A 59 -8.82 -13.39 13.97
CA THR A 59 -8.90 -13.20 15.42
C THR A 59 -8.84 -14.55 16.09
N HIS A 60 -7.94 -14.68 17.06
CA HIS A 60 -7.85 -15.83 17.94
C HIS A 60 -8.54 -15.46 19.25
N LEU A 61 -9.70 -16.06 19.51
CA LEU A 61 -10.35 -15.94 20.81
C LEU A 61 -9.58 -16.82 21.80
N GLU A 62 -9.08 -16.25 22.90
CA GLU A 62 -8.27 -16.96 23.90
C GLU A 62 -8.95 -18.22 24.49
N ARG A 63 -10.28 -18.34 24.35
CA ARG A 63 -11.09 -19.43 24.91
C ARG A 63 -11.60 -20.44 23.89
N ASP A 64 -11.52 -20.14 22.59
CA ASP A 64 -12.05 -20.98 21.52
C ASP A 64 -10.98 -21.25 20.46
N ILE A 65 -10.80 -22.51 20.08
CA ILE A 65 -9.89 -22.94 18.98
C ILE A 65 -10.38 -22.41 17.61
N LYS A 66 -11.55 -21.77 17.56
CA LYS A 66 -12.13 -21.22 16.34
C LYS A 66 -11.49 -19.88 15.99
N VAL A 67 -10.84 -19.85 14.83
CA VAL A 67 -10.41 -18.60 14.17
C VAL A 67 -11.65 -17.87 13.68
N GLY A 68 -11.90 -16.68 14.23
CA GLY A 68 -12.92 -15.77 13.73
C GLY A 68 -12.31 -14.76 12.77
N ASN A 69 -13.05 -14.34 11.74
CA ASN A 69 -12.62 -13.27 10.85
C ASN A 69 -13.47 -12.03 11.07
N ILE A 70 -12.84 -10.86 11.23
CA ILE A 70 -13.54 -9.59 11.38
C ILE A 70 -13.01 -8.61 10.33
N PHE A 71 -13.92 -7.91 9.65
CA PHE A 71 -13.56 -6.91 8.65
C PHE A 71 -12.81 -5.73 9.27
N GLY A 72 -11.80 -5.24 8.56
CA GLY A 72 -10.98 -4.10 8.97
C GLY A 72 -9.83 -4.46 9.92
N PHE A 73 -8.91 -3.52 10.07
CA PHE A 73 -7.69 -3.67 10.84
C PHE A 73 -7.81 -3.05 12.23
N GLN A 74 -7.58 -3.84 13.29
CA GLN A 74 -7.54 -3.33 14.65
C GLN A 74 -6.14 -2.83 14.98
N THR A 75 -5.98 -1.51 15.07
CA THR A 75 -4.73 -0.93 15.54
C THR A 75 -4.59 -1.11 17.05
N THR A 76 -3.49 -1.73 17.44
CA THR A 76 -2.92 -1.81 18.80
C THR A 76 -1.51 -1.23 18.79
N LYS A 77 -0.96 -0.93 19.97
CA LYS A 77 0.44 -0.47 20.14
C LYS A 77 1.44 -1.39 19.42
N ALA A 78 1.30 -2.70 19.60
CA ALA A 78 2.16 -3.70 18.95
C ALA A 78 1.96 -3.72 17.43
N SER A 79 0.72 -3.70 16.95
CA SER A 79 0.47 -3.71 15.49
C SER A 79 0.95 -2.43 14.80
N LYS A 80 0.89 -1.26 15.46
CA LYS A 80 1.40 0.01 14.94
C LYS A 80 2.93 -0.05 14.77
N GLN A 81 3.63 -0.66 15.73
CA GLN A 81 5.08 -0.94 15.60
C GLN A 81 5.39 -1.87 14.42
N LEU A 82 4.61 -2.93 14.24
CA LEU A 82 4.77 -3.83 13.09
C LEU A 82 4.54 -3.12 11.76
N LEU A 83 3.49 -2.30 11.65
CA LEU A 83 3.21 -1.51 10.45
C LEU A 83 4.36 -0.58 10.07
N VAL A 84 4.99 0.08 11.05
CA VAL A 84 6.14 0.96 10.81
C VAL A 84 7.38 0.17 10.41
N ASN A 85 7.57 -1.03 10.95
CA ASN A 85 8.67 -1.90 10.53
C ASN A 85 8.45 -2.41 9.10
N ASP A 86 7.23 -2.82 8.76
CA ASP A 86 6.84 -3.20 7.39
C ASP A 86 7.11 -2.04 6.41
N PHE A 87 6.73 -0.81 6.79
CA PHE A 87 7.00 0.41 6.02
C PHE A 87 8.50 0.63 5.76
N LYS A 88 9.33 0.55 6.80
CA LYS A 88 10.79 0.71 6.67
C LYS A 88 11.41 -0.31 5.73
N GLY A 89 10.87 -1.54 5.72
CA GLY A 89 11.33 -2.61 4.83
C GLY A 89 11.00 -2.39 3.36
N MET A 90 9.90 -1.70 3.05
CA MET A 90 9.44 -1.47 1.68
C MET A 90 9.98 -0.19 1.05
N TYR A 91 10.66 0.66 1.81
CA TYR A 91 11.04 1.98 1.30
C TYR A 91 12.08 1.93 0.17
N PHE A 92 12.90 0.87 0.07
CA PHE A 92 13.90 0.74 -1.00
C PHE A 92 14.02 -0.69 -1.55
N ILE A 93 14.00 -0.81 -2.87
CA ILE A 93 14.44 -2.03 -3.57
C ILE A 93 15.89 -1.82 -4.03
N LYS A 94 16.74 -2.83 -3.79
CA LYS A 94 18.10 -2.87 -4.32
C LYS A 94 18.09 -3.51 -5.70
N ILE A 95 18.22 -2.70 -6.75
CA ILE A 95 18.36 -3.17 -8.13
C ILE A 95 19.82 -2.95 -8.56
N LYS A 96 20.58 -4.03 -8.78
CA LYS A 96 21.98 -3.97 -9.24
C LYS A 96 22.88 -3.04 -8.41
N GLY A 97 22.66 -2.98 -7.10
CA GLY A 97 23.43 -2.12 -6.19
C GLY A 97 22.89 -0.70 -6.03
N ILE A 98 21.86 -0.31 -6.78
CA ILE A 98 21.18 0.98 -6.69
C ILE A 98 19.92 0.81 -5.83
N PHE A 99 19.73 1.69 -4.86
CA PHE A 99 18.49 1.77 -4.08
C PHE A 99 17.47 2.61 -4.83
N VAL A 100 16.34 2.02 -5.18
CA VAL A 100 15.22 2.70 -5.85
C VAL A 100 14.04 2.75 -4.87
N PRO A 101 13.40 3.90 -4.65
CA PRO A 101 12.21 3.99 -3.82
C PRO A 101 11.08 3.15 -4.42
N ASP A 102 10.54 2.20 -3.67
CA ASP A 102 9.38 1.39 -4.12
C ASP A 102 8.07 2.17 -4.00
N ILE A 103 8.07 3.16 -3.11
CA ILE A 103 6.89 3.97 -2.77
C ILE A 103 7.24 5.45 -2.93
N ILE A 104 6.40 6.16 -3.67
CA ILE A 104 6.52 7.61 -3.90
C ILE A 104 5.28 8.29 -3.33
N PHE A 105 5.50 9.23 -2.41
CA PHE A 105 4.46 10.11 -1.88
C PHE A 105 4.44 11.42 -2.67
N HIS A 106 3.34 11.69 -3.36
CA HIS A 106 3.15 12.92 -4.12
C HIS A 106 2.48 14.05 -3.33
N ASP A 107 1.77 13.73 -2.24
CA ASP A 107 1.09 14.71 -1.40
C ASP A 107 2.06 15.30 -0.35
N PRO A 108 2.38 16.61 -0.40
CA PRO A 108 3.29 17.24 0.54
C PRO A 108 2.82 17.15 1.99
N LEU A 109 1.49 17.12 2.21
CA LEU A 109 0.92 17.10 3.56
C LEU A 109 1.07 15.72 4.20
N THR A 110 1.02 14.65 3.41
CA THR A 110 1.37 13.30 3.85
C THR A 110 2.85 13.21 4.22
N VAL A 111 3.75 13.78 3.40
CA VAL A 111 5.19 13.84 3.72
C VAL A 111 5.41 14.61 5.03
N GLN A 112 4.73 15.74 5.22
CA GLN A 112 4.83 16.51 6.46
C GLN A 112 4.30 15.72 7.67
N ALA A 113 3.19 14.98 7.51
CA ALA A 113 2.68 14.11 8.58
C ALA A 113 3.70 13.04 8.98
N PHE A 114 4.42 12.43 8.02
CA PHE A 114 5.51 11.49 8.30
C PHE A 114 6.68 12.14 9.05
N LEU A 115 7.06 13.37 8.71
CA LEU A 115 8.12 14.09 9.42
C LEU A 115 7.73 14.44 10.88
N ASN A 116 6.43 14.62 11.11
CA ASN A 116 5.86 14.94 12.41
C ASN A 116 5.51 13.70 13.24
N PHE A 117 5.75 12.50 12.73
CA PHE A 117 5.42 11.24 13.40
C PHE A 117 6.64 10.69 14.13
N ILE A 118 6.57 10.67 15.46
CA ILE A 118 7.71 10.41 16.34
C ILE A 118 7.51 9.17 17.19
N TYR A 119 8.62 8.64 17.68
CA TYR A 119 8.64 7.64 18.74
C TYR A 119 8.83 8.35 20.08
N VAL A 120 7.93 8.08 21.03
CA VAL A 120 7.95 8.66 22.38
C VAL A 120 8.48 7.61 23.34
N GLU A 121 9.76 7.74 23.71
CA GLU A 121 10.51 6.74 24.49
C GLU A 121 9.83 6.39 25.81
N ASP A 122 9.41 7.39 26.59
CA ASP A 122 8.82 7.21 27.92
C ASP A 122 7.54 6.37 27.93
N LYS A 123 6.81 6.36 26.81
CA LYS A 123 5.53 5.65 26.65
C LYS A 123 5.66 4.46 25.70
N ASP A 124 6.85 4.26 25.11
CA ASP A 124 7.18 3.19 24.16
C ASP A 124 6.20 3.10 22.97
N HIS A 125 5.62 4.23 22.54
CA HIS A 125 4.63 4.25 21.46
C HIS A 125 4.95 5.34 20.44
N MET A 126 4.27 5.29 19.29
CA MET A 126 4.42 6.27 18.22
C MET A 126 3.16 7.12 18.10
N GLU A 127 3.37 8.43 18.02
CA GLU A 127 2.32 9.44 17.89
C GLU A 127 2.79 10.61 17.02
N ALA A 128 1.84 11.43 16.57
CA ALA A 128 2.20 12.74 16.00
C ALA A 128 2.68 13.67 17.12
N ILE A 129 3.60 14.57 16.79
CA ILE A 129 3.95 15.68 17.69
C ILE A 129 2.72 16.53 18.05
N GLU A 130 2.82 17.27 19.14
CA GLU A 130 1.75 18.16 19.59
C GLU A 130 1.31 19.14 18.47
N GLY A 131 0.00 19.19 18.21
CA GLY A 131 -0.60 20.03 17.17
C GLY A 131 -0.57 19.44 15.76
N ALA A 132 0.01 18.25 15.56
CA ALA A 132 0.00 17.51 14.30
C ALA A 132 -0.96 16.31 14.33
N GLU A 133 -1.24 15.74 13.16
CA GLU A 133 -2.16 14.60 12.98
C GLU A 133 -1.44 13.42 12.33
N ASP A 134 -1.80 12.20 12.73
CA ASP A 134 -1.21 10.96 12.20
C ASP A 134 -2.13 10.19 11.25
N ASP A 135 -3.35 10.65 10.96
CA ASP A 135 -4.29 9.98 10.05
C ASP A 135 -3.65 9.63 8.69
N SER A 136 -2.88 10.57 8.15
CA SER A 136 -2.21 10.38 6.85
C SER A 136 -1.05 9.37 6.92
N VAL A 137 -0.40 9.27 8.07
CA VAL A 137 0.61 8.24 8.32
C VAL A 137 -0.07 6.89 8.47
N MET A 138 -1.10 6.80 9.32
CA MET A 138 -1.84 5.55 9.57
C MET A 138 -2.47 4.99 8.30
N GLY A 139 -3.13 5.83 7.50
CA GLY A 139 -3.67 5.42 6.20
C GLY A 139 -2.61 4.89 5.24
N SER A 140 -1.43 5.51 5.21
CA SER A 140 -0.29 5.06 4.39
C SER A 140 0.22 3.70 4.86
N LEU A 141 0.40 3.53 6.16
CA LEU A 141 0.88 2.30 6.77
C LEU A 141 -0.06 1.12 6.49
N LEU A 142 -1.38 1.34 6.60
CA LEU A 142 -2.39 0.33 6.28
C LEU A 142 -2.42 -0.02 4.79
N ALA A 143 -2.29 0.97 3.91
CA ALA A 143 -2.21 0.71 2.47
C ALA A 143 -0.99 -0.16 2.11
N ILE A 144 0.15 0.12 2.73
CA ILE A 144 1.39 -0.63 2.54
C ILE A 144 1.28 -2.05 3.10
N LYS A 145 0.62 -2.21 4.24
CA LYS A 145 0.25 -3.53 4.75
C LYS A 145 -0.56 -4.30 3.71
N GLY A 146 -1.55 -3.65 3.09
CA GLY A 146 -2.32 -4.22 1.99
C GLY A 146 -1.47 -4.73 0.84
N CYS A 147 -0.50 -3.93 0.39
CA CYS A 147 0.43 -4.30 -0.69
C CYS A 147 1.26 -5.56 -0.37
N SER A 148 1.49 -5.87 0.91
CA SER A 148 2.21 -7.09 1.34
C SER A 148 1.33 -8.33 1.46
N ILE A 149 0.02 -8.16 1.68
CA ILE A 149 -0.95 -9.26 1.91
C ILE A 149 -1.61 -9.68 0.61
N ASP A 150 -2.11 -8.70 -0.12
CA ASP A 150 -2.50 -8.84 -1.50
C ASP A 150 -1.32 -8.25 -2.26
N PRO A 151 -0.31 -9.06 -2.65
CA PRO A 151 0.47 -8.67 -3.78
C PRO A 151 -0.57 -8.62 -4.88
N GLN A 152 -1.19 -7.44 -5.12
CA GLN A 152 -1.93 -7.14 -6.33
C GLN A 152 -1.05 -7.79 -7.34
N ALA A 153 -1.51 -8.93 -7.86
CA ALA A 153 -0.56 -9.75 -8.55
C ALA A 153 -0.02 -8.77 -9.57
N ARG A 154 1.30 -8.62 -9.57
CA ARG A 154 1.93 -8.58 -10.86
C ARG A 154 1.45 -9.90 -11.47
N ARG A 155 0.24 -9.90 -12.03
CA ARG A 155 0.03 -10.15 -13.43
C ARG A 155 1.08 -9.27 -14.10
N VAL A 156 2.35 -9.69 -13.97
CA VAL A 156 3.15 -9.96 -15.13
C VAL A 156 2.13 -10.67 -15.99
N ASP A 157 1.57 -9.91 -16.92
CA ASP A 157 0.85 -10.48 -18.00
C ASP A 157 1.88 -11.46 -18.54
N VAL A 158 1.81 -12.72 -18.10
CA VAL A 158 2.45 -13.83 -18.77
C VAL A 158 1.59 -13.98 -20.01
N ARG A 159 1.55 -12.93 -20.84
CA ARG A 159 1.52 -13.11 -22.27
C ARG A 159 2.57 -14.18 -22.44
N LYS A 160 2.13 -15.38 -22.81
CA LYS A 160 3.03 -16.38 -23.38
C LYS A 160 4.00 -15.57 -24.22
N PRO A 161 5.32 -15.66 -23.99
CA PRO A 161 6.29 -14.81 -24.67
C PRO A 161 5.83 -14.75 -26.12
N GLN A 162 5.46 -13.54 -26.59
CA GLN A 162 4.94 -13.41 -27.93
C GLN A 162 6.01 -14.04 -28.81
N VAL A 163 5.64 -15.13 -29.48
CA VAL A 163 6.54 -15.75 -30.45
C VAL A 163 6.69 -14.69 -31.53
N LEU A 164 7.77 -13.93 -31.44
CA LEU A 164 8.09 -12.92 -32.42
C LEU A 164 8.23 -13.67 -33.74
N ASN A 165 7.59 -13.16 -34.79
CA ASN A 165 7.96 -13.64 -36.12
C ASN A 165 9.42 -13.24 -36.40
N GLU A 166 10.04 -13.86 -37.41
CA GLU A 166 11.47 -13.65 -37.70
C GLU A 166 11.84 -12.17 -37.86
N ASP A 167 10.97 -11.37 -38.48
CA ASP A 167 11.19 -9.94 -38.67
C ASP A 167 11.16 -9.16 -37.34
N GLN A 168 10.21 -9.46 -36.46
CA GLN A 168 10.11 -8.86 -35.14
C GLN A 168 11.29 -9.27 -34.24
N ALA A 169 11.72 -10.53 -34.30
CA ALA A 169 12.89 -11.01 -33.57
C ALA A 169 14.17 -10.32 -34.05
N HIS A 170 14.32 -10.14 -35.36
CA HIS A 170 15.46 -9.45 -35.96
C HIS A 170 15.50 -7.97 -35.54
N LYS A 171 14.37 -7.27 -35.55
CA LYS A 171 14.27 -5.87 -35.09
C LYS A 171 14.61 -5.73 -33.60
N ALA A 172 14.09 -6.62 -32.76
CA ALA A 172 14.40 -6.63 -31.32
C ALA A 172 15.89 -6.87 -31.05
N TRP A 173 16.52 -7.76 -31.82
CA TRP A 173 17.96 -8.03 -31.75
C TRP A 173 18.80 -6.81 -32.16
N LEU A 174 18.44 -6.13 -33.26
CA LEU A 174 19.13 -4.91 -33.69
C LEU A 174 19.02 -3.79 -32.66
N ILE A 175 17.84 -3.61 -32.05
CA ILE A 175 17.62 -2.63 -30.99
C ILE A 175 18.49 -2.95 -29.77
N LYS A 176 18.56 -4.23 -29.37
CA LYS A 176 19.42 -4.69 -28.27
C LYS A 176 20.89 -4.36 -28.55
N GLN A 177 21.41 -4.70 -29.74
CA GLN A 177 22.79 -4.37 -30.10
C GLN A 177 23.07 -2.87 -30.11
N HIS A 178 22.12 -2.06 -30.58
CA HIS A 178 22.28 -0.61 -30.60
C HIS A 178 22.32 -0.02 -29.19
N LEU A 179 21.48 -0.52 -28.28
CA LEU A 179 21.45 -0.17 -26.87
C LEU A 179 22.74 -0.58 -26.17
N GLU A 180 23.22 -1.81 -26.37
CA GLU A 180 24.47 -2.30 -25.78
C GLU A 180 25.66 -1.42 -26.19
N ARG A 181 25.79 -1.13 -27.49
CA ARG A 181 26.83 -0.22 -27.99
C ARG A 181 26.70 1.21 -27.47
N SER A 182 25.47 1.68 -27.23
CA SER A 182 25.24 3.01 -26.69
C SER A 182 25.58 3.07 -25.20
N LEU A 183 25.31 2.00 -24.45
CA LEU A 183 25.64 1.88 -23.03
C LEU A 183 27.16 1.74 -22.82
N GLU A 184 27.85 0.98 -23.67
CA GLU A 184 29.31 0.89 -23.68
C GLU A 184 29.97 2.26 -23.90
N LYS A 185 29.42 3.08 -24.83
CA LYS A 185 29.91 4.45 -25.07
C LYS A 185 29.76 5.38 -23.87
N VAL A 186 28.80 5.10 -22.98
CA VAL A 186 28.55 5.88 -21.76
C VAL A 186 29.25 5.24 -20.54
N GLY A 187 30.10 4.23 -20.76
CA GLY A 187 30.92 3.60 -19.72
C GLY A 187 30.15 2.65 -18.80
N VAL A 188 28.94 2.24 -19.19
CA VAL A 188 28.14 1.26 -18.45
C VAL A 188 28.53 -0.14 -18.92
N GLN A 189 29.13 -0.95 -18.04
CA GLN A 189 29.40 -2.35 -18.36
C GLN A 189 28.08 -3.13 -18.47
N VAL A 190 27.85 -3.72 -19.64
CA VAL A 190 26.73 -4.63 -19.89
C VAL A 190 27.26 -6.06 -19.71
N ALA A 191 26.66 -6.83 -18.80
CA ALA A 191 26.98 -8.24 -18.53
C ALA A 191 26.17 -9.18 -19.43
#